data_AF-A0A7X5WLB8-F1
#
_entry.id   AF-A0A7X5WLB8-F1
#
_cell.length_a   1.000
_cell.length_b   1.000
_cell.length_c   1.000
_cell.angle_alpha   90.00
_cell.angle_beta   90.00
_cell.angle_gamma   90.00
#
_symmetry.space_group_name_H-M   'P 1'
#
loop_
_entity.id
_entity.type
_entity.pdbx_description
1 polymer ?
#
loop_
_entity_poly.entity_id
_entity_poly.type
_entity_poly.pdbx_seq_one_letter_code
_entity_poly.pdbx_strand_id
1 'polypeptide(L)'
;EDCLAERARRRAGRADVLVVNLHLYAIEVMVEGVLPEHELVVIDEAHQLEDIVAEAAGRQIGPTRLQALARTAAGVLVEREAT
;
A
#
# COMPACT_ATOMS: atom_id res chain seq x y z
N GLU A 1 -3.86 18.31 -17.29
CA GLU A 1 -3.53 16.92 -17.70
C GLU A 1 -4.04 15.99 -16.62
N ASP A 2 -4.71 14.90 -16.98
CA ASP A 2 -5.27 13.97 -15.99
C ASP A 2 -4.17 13.12 -15.35
N CYS A 3 -4.19 13.02 -14.02
CA CYS A 3 -3.32 12.11 -13.26
C CYS A 3 -3.51 10.66 -13.77
N LEU A 4 -2.40 9.98 -14.09
CA LEU A 4 -2.43 8.61 -14.59
C LEU A 4 -3.14 7.66 -13.61
N ALA A 5 -2.93 7.84 -12.31
CA ALA A 5 -3.56 7.05 -11.26
C ALA A 5 -5.09 7.23 -11.25
N GLU A 6 -5.57 8.47 -11.34
CA GLU A 6 -7.01 8.77 -11.40
C GLU A 6 -7.65 8.20 -12.66
N ARG A 7 -6.95 8.30 -13.79
CA ARG A 7 -7.41 7.70 -15.05
C ARG A 7 -7.50 6.18 -14.95
N ALA A 8 -6.53 5.53 -14.33
CA ALA A 8 -6.54 4.09 -14.08
C ALA A 8 -7.68 3.67 -13.15
N ARG A 9 -7.90 4.42 -12.05
CA ARG A 9 -9.00 4.18 -11.11
C ARG A 9 -10.37 4.27 -11.78
N ARG A 10 -10.61 5.31 -12.60
CA ARG A 10 -11.86 5.43 -13.36
C ARG A 10 -12.06 4.31 -14.39
N ARG A 11 -10.98 3.84 -15.03
CA ARG A 11 -11.05 2.70 -15.95
C ARG A 11 -11.36 1.39 -15.20
N ALA A 12 -10.72 1.17 -14.05
CA ALA A 12 -10.94 0.00 -13.22
C ALA A 12 -12.40 -0.08 -12.74
N GLY A 13 -12.99 1.03 -12.28
CA GLY A 13 -14.38 1.07 -11.83
C GLY A 13 -15.45 0.85 -12.92
N ARG A 14 -15.05 0.72 -14.19
CA ARG A 14 -15.94 0.40 -15.32
C ARG A 14 -15.59 -0.92 -16.00
N ALA A 15 -14.61 -1.66 -15.46
CA ALA A 15 -14.15 -2.91 -16.04
C ALA A 15 -14.97 -4.08 -15.48
N ASP A 16 -15.39 -4.99 -16.35
CA ASP A 16 -16.05 -6.23 -15.93
C ASP A 16 -15.04 -7.23 -15.32
N VAL A 17 -13.79 -7.18 -15.78
CA VAL A 17 -12.68 -8.00 -15.28
C VAL A 17 -11.50 -7.10 -15.00
N LEU A 18 -10.99 -7.16 -13.77
CA LEU A 18 -9.82 -6.43 -13.33
C LEU A 18 -8.70 -7.41 -13.00
N VAL A 19 -7.56 -7.25 -13.67
CA VAL A 19 -6.34 -7.99 -13.36
C VAL A 19 -5.43 -7.07 -12.58
N VAL A 20 -5.09 -7.47 -11.35
CA VAL A 20 -4.19 -6.75 -10.46
C VAL A 20 -3.03 -7.63 -10.05
N ASN A 21 -1.96 -6.99 -9.60
CA ASN A 21 -0.91 -7.71 -8.92
C ASN A 21 -1.41 -8.19 -7.54
N LEU A 22 -1.05 -9.41 -7.12
CA LEU A 22 -1.45 -9.98 -5.84
C LEU A 22 -1.04 -9.11 -4.63
N HIS A 23 0.07 -8.37 -4.70
CA HIS A 23 0.46 -7.42 -3.65
C HIS A 23 -0.52 -6.25 -3.54
N LEU A 24 -1.05 -5.76 -4.67
CA LEU A 24 -2.06 -4.70 -4.67
C LEU A 24 -3.37 -5.21 -4.05
N TYR A 25 -3.74 -6.45 -4.36
CA TYR A 25 -4.90 -7.11 -3.75
C TYR A 25 -4.71 -7.35 -2.26
N ALA A 26 -3.52 -7.77 -1.82
CA ALA A 26 -3.21 -7.93 -0.40
C ALA A 26 -3.36 -6.61 0.38
N ILE A 27 -3.04 -5.46 -0.24
CA ILE A 27 -3.28 -4.15 0.36
C ILE A 27 -4.79 -3.86 0.46
N GLU A 28 -5.60 -4.17 -0.57
CA GLU A 28 -7.07 -4.03 -0.50
C GLU A 28 -7.66 -4.79 0.68
N VAL A 29 -7.20 -6.03 0.92
CA VAL A 29 -7.66 -6.84 2.06
C VAL A 29 -7.31 -6.19 3.40
N MET A 30 -6.22 -5.43 3.49
CA MET A 30 -5.81 -4.71 4.71
C MET A 30 -6.46 -3.33 4.84
N VAL A 31 -6.77 -2.69 3.71
CA VAL A 31 -7.28 -1.33 3.62
C VAL A 31 -8.31 -1.28 2.49
N GLU A 32 -9.59 -1.26 2.88
CA GLU A 32 -10.70 -1.18 1.93
C GLU A 32 -10.63 0.07 1.04
N GLY A 33 -11.06 -0.09 -0.21
CA GLY A 33 -11.28 1.03 -1.12
C GLY A 33 -10.09 1.40 -1.99
N VAL A 34 -9.05 0.57 -2.06
CA VAL A 34 -7.95 0.65 -3.05
C VAL A 34 -8.44 0.18 -4.43
N LEU A 35 -9.23 -0.89 -4.47
CA LEU A 35 -9.83 -1.49 -5.66
C LEU A 35 -11.36 -1.23 -5.71
N PRO A 36 -11.99 -1.32 -6.88
CA PRO A 36 -13.45 -1.34 -6.99
C PRO A 36 -14.05 -2.55 -6.26
N GLU A 37 -15.30 -2.40 -5.80
CA GLU A 37 -16.08 -3.49 -5.21
C GLU A 37 -16.23 -4.65 -6.21
N HIS A 38 -16.09 -5.87 -5.72
CA HIS A 38 -16.15 -7.09 -6.52
C HIS A 38 -16.58 -8.27 -5.63
N GLU A 39 -17.38 -9.17 -6.20
CA GLU A 39 -17.94 -10.32 -5.47
C GLU A 39 -17.09 -11.60 -5.63
N LEU A 40 -16.21 -11.63 -6.64
CA LEU A 40 -15.41 -12.80 -6.99
C LEU A 40 -13.95 -12.40 -7.21
N VAL A 41 -13.05 -13.25 -6.71
CA VAL A 41 -11.61 -13.10 -6.88
C VAL A 41 -11.02 -14.43 -7.32
N VAL A 42 -10.17 -14.37 -8.34
CA VAL A 42 -9.37 -15.51 -8.80
C VAL A 42 -7.92 -15.21 -8.48
N ILE A 43 -7.32 -16.07 -7.65
CA ILE A 43 -5.92 -15.97 -7.28
C ILE A 43 -5.12 -16.87 -8.22
N ASP A 44 -4.31 -16.25 -9.07
CA ASP A 44 -3.28 -16.95 -9.81
C ASP A 44 -2.08 -17.24 -8.88
N GLU A 45 -1.41 -18.37 -9.10
CA GLU A 45 -0.29 -18.81 -8.26
C GLU A 45 -0.60 -18.79 -6.75
N ALA A 46 -1.78 -19.31 -6.37
CA ALA A 46 -2.30 -19.28 -5.00
C ALA A 46 -1.35 -19.80 -3.92
N HIS A 47 -0.31 -20.54 -4.29
CA HIS A 47 0.77 -20.97 -3.40
C HIS A 47 1.56 -19.79 -2.79
N GLN A 48 1.54 -18.59 -3.39
CA GLN A 48 2.22 -17.39 -2.89
C GLN A 48 1.35 -16.54 -1.96
N LEU A 49 0.05 -16.86 -1.84
CA LEU A 49 -0.94 -16.00 -1.19
C LEU A 49 -0.61 -15.72 0.28
N GLU A 50 -0.29 -16.77 1.04
CA GLU A 50 -0.03 -16.66 2.48
C GLU A 50 1.13 -15.72 2.78
N ASP A 51 2.25 -15.90 2.09
CA ASP A 51 3.46 -15.10 2.28
C ASP A 51 3.22 -13.62 1.94
N ILE A 52 2.56 -13.34 0.81
CA ILE A 52 2.30 -11.97 0.35
C ILE A 52 1.32 -11.25 1.29
N VAL A 53 0.27 -11.93 1.75
CA VAL A 53 -0.69 -11.34 2.69
C VAL A 53 -0.03 -11.10 4.05
N ALA A 54 0.79 -12.04 4.52
CA ALA A 54 1.54 -11.87 5.77
C ALA A 54 2.51 -10.68 5.69
N GLU A 55 3.19 -10.49 4.56
CA GLU A 55 4.05 -9.33 4.33
C GLU A 55 3.26 -8.01 4.37
N ALA A 56 2.12 -7.94 3.69
CA ALA A 56 1.27 -6.75 3.65
C ALA A 56 0.67 -6.38 5.03
N ALA A 57 0.29 -7.39 5.81
CA ALA A 57 -0.19 -7.22 7.18
C ALA A 57 0.94 -6.79 8.13
N GLY A 58 2.15 -7.28 7.87
CA GLY A 58 3.34 -7.01 8.67
C GLY A 58 3.84 -5.56 8.60
N ARG A 59 4.70 -5.21 9.55
CA ARG A 59 5.48 -3.96 9.52
C ARG A 59 6.92 -4.29 9.84
N GLN A 60 7.84 -3.78 9.02
CA GLN A 60 9.28 -3.95 9.23
C GLN A 60 9.94 -2.63 9.60
N ILE A 61 10.79 -2.68 10.63
CA ILE A 61 11.67 -1.57 11.02
C ILE A 61 13.10 -2.04 10.83
N GLY A 62 13.82 -1.35 9.94
CA GLY A 62 15.24 -1.60 9.68
C GLY A 62 16.11 -0.40 10.04
N PRO A 63 17.45 -0.57 10.06
CA PRO A 63 18.40 0.48 10.44
C PRO A 63 18.18 1.80 9.68
N THR A 64 17.92 1.73 8.38
CA THR A 64 17.67 2.91 7.53
C THR A 64 16.44 3.70 7.97
N ARG A 65 15.33 3.02 8.31
CA ARG A 65 14.11 3.68 8.80
C ARG A 65 14.36 4.34 10.16
N LEU A 66 15.14 3.70 11.03
CA LEU A 66 15.49 4.25 12.34
C LEU A 66 16.39 5.50 12.21
N GLN A 67 17.37 5.48 11.31
CA GLN A 67 18.22 6.64 11.03
C GLN A 67 17.43 7.80 10.42
N ALA A 68 16.49 7.51 9.51
CA ALA A 68 15.59 8.52 8.96
C ALA A 68 14.73 9.17 10.06
N LEU A 69 14.16 8.34 10.95
CA LEU A 69 13.39 8.83 12.10
C LEU A 69 14.23 9.73 13.01
N ALA A 70 15.45 9.34 13.35
CA ALA A 70 16.34 10.14 14.20
C ALA A 70 16.65 11.51 13.59
N ARG A 71 16.89 11.57 12.28
CA ARG A 71 17.12 12.83 11.55
C ARG A 71 15.90 13.75 11.60
N THR A 72 14.71 13.21 11.34
CA THR A 72 13.45 13.99 11.41
C THR A 72 13.19 14.47 12.84
N ALA A 73 13.37 13.63 13.85
CA ALA A 73 13.17 13.97 15.25
C ALA A 73 14.12 15.07 15.73
N ALA A 74 15.39 15.02 15.31
CA ALA A 74 16.37 16.07 15.64
C ALA A 74 15.92 17.45 15.15
N GLY A 75 15.35 17.55 13.95
CA GLY A 75 14.83 18.82 13.43
C GLY A 75 13.71 19.42 14.30
N VAL A 76 12.83 18.59 14.85
CA VAL A 76 11.73 19.02 15.73
C VAL A 76 12.21 19.37 17.14
N LEU A 77 13.21 18.65 17.65
CA LEU A 77 13.75 18.88 19.00
C LEU A 77 14.53 20.18 19.10
N VAL A 78 15.28 20.55 18.05
CA VAL A 78 16.02 21.82 17.99
C VAL A 78 15.08 23.03 18.04
N GLU A 79 13.85 22.93 17.52
CA GLU A 79 12.87 24.02 17.62
C GLU A 79 12.31 24.21 19.04
N ARG A 80 12.33 23.18 19.91
CA ARG A 80 11.82 23.28 21.29
C ARG A 80 12.81 23.87 22.29
N GLU A 81 14.10 23.90 21.99
CA GLU A 81 15.12 24.56 22.83
C GLU A 81 15.23 26.08 22.56
N ALA A 82 14.61 26.57 21.47
CA ALA A 82 14.63 27.97 21.07
C ALA A 82 13.41 28.79 21.57
N THR A 83 12.53 28.20 22.38
CA THR A 83 11.39 28.87 23.06
C THR A 83 11.54 28.76 24.57
#